data_AF-A0A350V3D0-F1
#
_entry.id   AF-A0A350V3D0-F1
#
_cell.length_a   1.000
_cell.length_b   1.000
_cell.length_c   1.000
_cell.angle_alpha   90.00
_cell.angle_beta   90.00
_cell.angle_gamma   90.00
#
_symmetry.space_group_name_H-M   'P 1'
#
loop_
_entity.id
_entity.type
_entity.pdbx_description
1 polymer ?
#
loop_
_entity_poly.entity_id
_entity_poly.type
_entity_poly.pdbx_seq_one_letter_code
_entity_poly.pdbx_strand_id
1 'polypeptide(L)'
;MFFLVSIFAAQNIYSQKAYDVEGRYAVGKTNCTIEWSESSNAFRVYWDNGTGYTLLFYSDEYPNGNIVYTEYENDGVTYTGTFTFTDSGCSTGKYDRWDGKQFSIRKK
;
A
#
# COMPACT_ATOMS: atom_id res chain seq x y z
N MET A 1 -6.22 -35.80 13.22
CA MET A 1 -5.74 -34.64 14.01
C MET A 1 -4.55 -34.04 13.28
N PHE A 2 -4.51 -32.70 13.20
CA PHE A 2 -3.49 -31.82 12.61
C PHE A 2 -3.56 -31.48 11.10
N PHE A 3 -4.37 -30.44 10.85
CA PHE A 3 -4.05 -29.21 10.12
C PHE A 3 -2.87 -29.23 9.14
N LEU A 4 -3.20 -29.21 7.85
CA LEU A 4 -2.29 -28.86 6.76
C LEU A 4 -2.97 -27.82 5.85
N VAL A 5 -3.30 -26.67 6.42
CA VAL A 5 -3.76 -25.49 5.69
C VAL A 5 -3.13 -24.26 6.35
N SER A 6 -1.84 -23.97 6.13
CA SER A 6 -1.26 -22.70 6.62
C SER A 6 0.04 -22.23 5.92
N ILE A 7 0.72 -23.03 5.10
CA ILE A 7 2.05 -22.63 4.60
C ILE A 7 1.98 -21.63 3.42
N PHE A 8 0.92 -21.66 2.60
CA PHE A 8 0.79 -20.75 1.44
C PHE A 8 0.34 -19.33 1.80
N ALA A 9 -0.44 -19.16 2.87
CA ALA A 9 -0.87 -17.83 3.31
C ALA A 9 0.32 -17.05 3.85
N ALA A 10 1.14 -17.65 4.73
CA ALA A 10 2.25 -16.98 5.37
C ALA A 10 3.24 -16.34 4.37
N GLN A 11 3.61 -17.05 3.29
CA GLN A 11 4.53 -16.50 2.29
C GLN A 11 3.99 -15.26 1.57
N ASN A 12 2.68 -15.21 1.28
CA ASN A 12 2.05 -14.02 0.70
C ASN A 12 2.06 -12.84 1.68
N ILE A 13 1.79 -13.08 2.97
CA ILE A 13 1.78 -12.05 4.01
C ILE A 13 3.15 -11.41 4.20
N TYR A 14 4.21 -12.22 4.24
CA TYR A 14 5.59 -11.72 4.34
C TYR A 14 5.97 -10.85 3.15
N SER A 15 5.49 -11.17 1.94
CA SER A 15 5.70 -10.31 0.77
C SER A 15 4.97 -8.98 0.88
N GLN A 16 3.78 -8.95 1.50
CA GLN A 16 3.05 -7.68 1.70
C GLN A 16 3.80 -6.74 2.63
N LYS A 17 4.33 -7.26 3.75
CA LYS A 17 5.07 -6.47 4.75
C LYS A 17 6.58 -6.37 4.46
N ALA A 18 6.99 -6.54 3.19
CA ALA A 18 8.40 -6.55 2.80
C ALA A 18 9.14 -5.22 3.09
N TYR A 19 8.40 -4.09 3.12
CA TYR A 19 8.95 -2.74 3.27
C TYR A 19 8.22 -1.94 4.36
N ASP A 20 8.90 -0.92 4.90
CA ASP A 20 8.39 -0.04 5.97
C ASP A 20 7.42 1.03 5.43
N VAL A 21 6.31 0.56 4.85
CA VAL A 21 5.28 1.43 4.23
C VAL A 21 4.28 2.01 5.23
N GLU A 22 4.28 1.56 6.49
CA GLU A 22 3.38 2.09 7.51
C GLU A 22 3.80 3.50 7.93
N GLY A 23 2.82 4.37 8.15
CA GLY A 23 3.05 5.73 8.63
C GLY A 23 2.15 6.78 7.99
N ARG A 24 2.45 8.04 8.27
CA ARG A 24 1.72 9.19 7.74
C ARG A 24 2.45 9.80 6.56
N TYR A 25 1.70 10.15 5.52
CA TYR A 25 2.23 10.62 4.24
C TYR A 25 1.54 11.90 3.81
N ALA A 26 2.31 12.87 3.31
CA ALA A 26 1.76 13.89 2.42
C ALA A 26 1.75 13.36 0.99
N VAL A 27 0.62 13.51 0.30
CA VAL A 27 0.43 13.17 -1.11
C VAL A 27 -0.12 14.39 -1.83
N GLY A 28 0.76 15.10 -2.53
CA GLY A 28 0.42 16.43 -3.07
C GLY A 28 -0.05 17.40 -1.97
N LYS A 29 -1.32 17.80 -2.00
CA LYS A 29 -1.93 18.72 -1.01
C LYS A 29 -2.76 18.02 0.07
N THR A 30 -2.91 16.71 0.01
CA THR A 30 -3.65 15.91 1.00
C THR A 30 -2.68 15.08 1.83
N ASN A 31 -3.15 14.47 2.91
CA ASN A 31 -2.40 13.44 3.62
C ASN A 31 -3.18 12.13 3.66
N CYS A 32 -2.46 11.05 3.92
CA CYS A 32 -3.03 9.77 4.31
C CYS A 32 -2.21 9.10 5.42
N THR A 33 -2.81 8.13 6.08
CA THR A 33 -2.14 7.21 7.01
C THR A 33 -2.25 5.79 6.49
N ILE A 34 -1.14 5.06 6.46
CA ILE A 34 -1.04 3.67 6.01
C ILE A 34 -0.77 2.79 7.22
N GLU A 35 -1.60 1.78 7.46
CA GLU A 35 -1.51 0.89 8.62
C GLU A 35 -1.84 -0.56 8.22
N TRP A 36 -1.14 -1.54 8.80
CA TRP A 36 -1.40 -2.95 8.56
C TRP A 36 -2.71 -3.41 9.21
N SER A 37 -3.52 -4.18 8.48
CA SER A 37 -4.74 -4.82 9.00
C SER A 37 -4.63 -6.33 8.91
N GLU A 38 -4.51 -7.01 10.05
CA GLU A 38 -4.54 -8.48 10.12
C GLU A 38 -5.85 -9.07 9.56
N SER A 39 -6.98 -8.36 9.76
CA SER A 39 -8.29 -8.79 9.27
C SER A 39 -8.44 -8.74 7.74
N SER A 40 -7.82 -7.75 7.11
CA SER A 40 -7.84 -7.56 5.66
C SER A 40 -6.65 -8.21 4.97
N ASN A 41 -5.65 -8.62 5.76
CA ASN A 41 -4.37 -9.11 5.30
C ASN A 41 -3.70 -8.17 4.27
N ALA A 42 -3.82 -6.88 4.52
CA ALA A 42 -3.42 -5.80 3.63
C ALA A 42 -3.17 -4.52 4.44
N PHE A 43 -2.50 -3.54 3.85
CA PHE A 43 -2.47 -2.21 4.43
C PHE A 43 -3.80 -1.50 4.16
N ARG A 44 -4.25 -0.71 5.12
CA ARG A 44 -5.35 0.22 4.96
C ARG A 44 -4.80 1.61 4.77
N VAL A 45 -5.36 2.35 3.81
CA VAL A 45 -5.01 3.76 3.59
C VAL A 45 -6.19 4.63 3.98
N TYR A 46 -5.97 5.47 4.98
CA TYR A 46 -6.95 6.43 5.49
C TYR A 46 -6.60 7.82 4.95
N TRP A 47 -7.39 8.31 4.00
CA TRP A 47 -7.21 9.64 3.43
C TRP A 47 -7.88 10.70 4.32
N ASP A 48 -7.18 11.81 4.61
CA ASP A 48 -7.69 12.89 5.50
C ASP A 48 -9.07 13.43 5.08
N ASN A 49 -9.38 13.40 3.77
CA ASN A 49 -10.67 13.88 3.20
C ASN A 49 -11.61 12.74 2.76
N GLY A 50 -11.27 11.49 3.06
CA GLY A 50 -12.07 10.31 2.68
C GLY A 50 -12.98 9.82 3.80
N THR A 51 -14.02 9.07 3.46
CA THR A 51 -14.82 8.30 4.42
C THR A 51 -14.36 6.84 4.38
N GLY A 52 -13.72 6.37 5.44
CA GLY A 52 -13.25 4.98 5.54
C GLY A 52 -11.80 4.79 5.10
N TYR A 53 -11.52 3.62 4.52
CA TYR A 53 -10.20 3.24 4.05
C TYR A 53 -10.26 2.55 2.69
N THR A 54 -9.16 2.63 1.96
CA THR A 54 -8.84 1.81 0.80
C THR A 54 -7.85 0.71 1.22
N LEU A 55 -7.64 -0.29 0.37
CA LEU A 55 -6.73 -1.40 0.59
C LEU A 55 -5.49 -1.25 -0.30
N LEU A 56 -4.32 -1.41 0.29
CA LEU A 56 -3.03 -1.27 -0.37
C LEU A 56 -2.25 -2.58 -0.28
N PHE A 57 -1.83 -3.07 -1.45
CA PHE A 57 -1.16 -4.36 -1.61
C PHE A 57 0.21 -4.16 -2.25
N TYR A 58 1.25 -4.80 -1.71
CA TYR A 58 2.53 -4.88 -2.41
C TYR A 58 2.30 -5.59 -3.75
N SER A 59 2.88 -5.05 -4.81
CA SER A 59 2.65 -5.52 -6.17
C SER A 59 3.93 -5.96 -6.84
N ASP A 60 4.98 -5.14 -6.76
CA ASP A 60 6.24 -5.42 -7.46
C ASP A 60 7.39 -4.59 -6.88
N GLU A 61 8.60 -4.95 -7.28
CA GLU A 61 9.80 -4.13 -7.15
C GLU A 61 10.48 -4.05 -8.51
N TYR A 62 10.61 -2.84 -9.03
CA TYR A 62 11.25 -2.63 -10.32
C TYR A 62 12.77 -2.82 -10.22
N PRO A 63 13.44 -3.17 -11.33
CA PRO A 63 14.91 -3.40 -11.34
C PRO A 63 15.76 -2.21 -10.87
N ASN A 64 15.19 -1.01 -10.82
CA ASN A 64 15.84 0.19 -10.30
C ASN A 64 15.66 0.37 -8.78
N GLY A 65 15.07 -0.60 -8.08
CA GLY A 65 14.81 -0.58 -6.64
C GLY A 65 13.53 0.19 -6.25
N ASN A 66 12.71 0.61 -7.22
CA ASN A 66 11.44 1.24 -6.90
C ASN A 66 10.42 0.19 -6.42
N ILE A 67 9.75 0.50 -5.32
CA ILE A 67 8.79 -0.40 -4.68
C ILE A 67 7.37 0.02 -5.04
N VAL A 68 6.56 -0.93 -5.50
CA VAL A 68 5.24 -0.66 -6.06
C VAL A 68 4.17 -1.29 -5.18
N TYR A 69 3.20 -0.46 -4.80
CA TYR A 69 1.97 -0.89 -4.15
C TYR A 69 0.75 -0.44 -4.96
N THR A 70 -0.23 -1.32 -5.11
CA THR A 70 -1.49 -1.03 -5.80
C THR A 70 -2.60 -0.82 -4.79
N GLU A 71 -3.35 0.25 -4.97
CA GLU A 71 -4.45 0.66 -4.11
C GLU A 71 -5.80 0.36 -4.76
N TYR A 72 -6.69 -0.25 -3.99
CA TYR A 72 -8.07 -0.58 -4.36
C TYR A 72 -9.04 -0.01 -3.32
N GLU A 73 -10.30 0.17 -3.69
CA GLU A 73 -11.37 0.41 -2.73
C GLU A 73 -11.46 -0.72 -1.70
N ASN A 74 -12.24 -0.52 -0.64
CA ASN A 74 -12.42 -1.52 0.42
C ASN A 74 -13.07 -2.85 -0.05
N ASP A 75 -13.57 -2.90 -1.29
CA ASP A 75 -14.03 -4.11 -1.97
C ASP A 75 -12.87 -5.01 -2.45
N GLY A 76 -11.64 -4.48 -2.48
CA GLY A 76 -10.45 -5.19 -2.96
C GLY A 76 -10.40 -5.40 -4.47
N VAL A 77 -11.30 -4.77 -5.24
CA VAL A 77 -11.48 -4.98 -6.69
C VAL A 77 -11.38 -3.68 -7.46
N THR A 78 -11.99 -2.59 -6.96
CA THR A 78 -12.05 -1.33 -7.67
C THR A 78 -10.72 -0.58 -7.54
N TYR A 79 -9.95 -0.48 -8.63
CA TYR A 79 -8.66 0.21 -8.65
C TYR A 79 -8.80 1.71 -8.37
N THR A 80 -7.93 2.24 -7.51
CA THR A 80 -7.93 3.67 -7.12
C THR A 80 -6.62 4.37 -7.43
N GLY A 81 -5.49 3.66 -7.39
CA GLY A 81 -4.20 4.24 -7.71
C GLY A 81 -3.02 3.32 -7.44
N THR A 82 -1.83 3.81 -7.71
CA THR A 82 -0.57 3.10 -7.51
C THR A 82 0.40 4.00 -6.74
N PHE A 83 0.96 3.48 -5.66
CA PHE A 83 2.06 4.08 -4.92
C PHE A 83 3.37 3.50 -5.46
N THR A 84 4.31 4.36 -5.84
CA THR A 84 5.68 3.95 -6.20
C THR A 84 6.67 4.69 -5.32
N PHE A 85 7.34 3.96 -4.44
CA PHE A 85 8.38 4.49 -3.57
C PHE A 85 9.75 4.30 -4.20
N THR A 86 10.68 5.22 -3.92
CA THR A 86 12.03 5.23 -4.48
C THR A 86 13.10 4.70 -3.53
N ASP A 87 12.69 4.27 -2.34
CA ASP A 87 13.56 3.78 -1.28
C ASP A 87 12.84 2.71 -0.42
N SER A 88 13.60 1.80 0.18
CA SER A 88 13.08 0.70 1.01
C SER A 88 12.47 1.14 2.34
N GLY A 89 12.75 2.36 2.79
CA GLY A 89 12.05 2.98 3.91
C GLY A 89 10.69 3.58 3.52
N CYS A 90 10.31 3.47 2.24
CA CYS A 90 9.12 4.06 1.66
C CYS A 90 8.98 5.55 2.06
N SER A 91 10.08 6.30 2.08
CA SER A 91 10.12 7.67 2.60
C SER A 91 9.62 8.69 1.59
N THR A 92 9.89 8.44 0.30
CA THR A 92 9.53 9.33 -0.81
C THR A 92 9.05 8.53 -2.01
N GLY A 93 8.26 9.16 -2.87
CA GLY A 93 7.72 8.48 -4.05
C GLY A 93 6.72 9.31 -4.85
N LYS A 94 5.92 8.60 -5.63
CA LYS A 94 4.80 9.14 -6.40
C LYS A 94 3.53 8.32 -6.21
N TYR A 95 2.38 8.98 -6.30
CA TYR A 95 1.06 8.37 -6.35
C TYR A 95 0.44 8.65 -7.71
N ASP A 96 0.18 7.59 -8.47
CA ASP A 96 -0.50 7.61 -9.77
C ASP A 96 -1.96 7.23 -9.56
N ARG A 97 -2.87 8.21 -9.55
CA ARG A 97 -4.30 7.99 -9.31
C ARG A 97 -5.00 7.44 -10.55
N TRP A 98 -6.11 6.72 -10.37
CA TRP A 98 -6.93 6.17 -11.45
C TRP A 98 -7.39 7.20 -12.50
N ASP A 99 -7.50 8.48 -12.12
CA ASP A 99 -7.87 9.57 -13.03
C ASP A 99 -6.68 10.11 -13.87
N GLY A 100 -5.52 9.46 -13.79
CA GLY A 100 -4.30 9.82 -14.50
C GLY A 100 -3.50 10.95 -13.85
N LYS A 101 -3.94 11.50 -12.72
CA LYS A 101 -3.17 12.52 -11.99
C LYS A 101 -2.06 11.89 -11.18
N GLN A 102 -0.94 12.60 -11.13
CA GLN A 102 0.24 12.19 -10.38
C GLN A 102 0.52 13.17 -9.25
N PHE A 103 0.91 12.64 -8.10
CA PHE A 103 1.24 13.42 -6.91
C PHE A 103 2.54 12.93 -6.31
N SER A 104 3.35 13.85 -5.77
CA SER A 104 4.52 13.46 -4.98
C SER A 104 4.10 12.94 -3.61
N ILE A 105 4.84 11.95 -3.10
CA ILE A 105 4.68 11.36 -1.78
C ILE A 105 5.87 11.73 -0.90
N ARG A 106 5.61 12.07 0.36
CA ARG A 106 6.63 12.21 1.40
C ARG A 106 6.10 11.73 2.75
N LYS A 107 6.81 10.78 3.37
CA LYS A 107 6.59 10.32 4.76
C LYS A 107 6.85 11.49 5.73
N LYS A 108 6.00 11.62 6.75
CA LYS A 108 6.02 12.72 7.72
C LYS A 108 6.85 12.41 8.95
#